data_AF-A0A085A7E2-F1
#
_entry.id   AF-A0A085A7E2-F1
#
_cell.length_a   1.000
_cell.length_b   1.000
_cell.length_c   1.000
_cell.angle_alpha   90.00
_cell.angle_beta   90.00
_cell.angle_gamma   90.00
#
_symmetry.space_group_name_H-M   'P 1'
#
loop_
_entity.id
_entity.type
_entity.pdbx_description
1 polymer ?
#
loop_
_entity_poly.entity_id
_entity_poly.type
_entity_poly.pdbx_seq_one_letter_code
_entity_poly.pdbx_strand_id
1 'polypeptide(L)' 'MDNKITLHNNLQTIRKKMNLSQAQVADSMGITQAAIVAIERRGMSIKLETLKRYVDAIGCKLNLNIEMPSGMYINLDV' A
#
# COMPACT_ATOMS: atom_id res chain seq x y z
N MET A 1 -9.19 -23.78 -1.94
CA MET A 1 -7.96 -23.42 -2.65
C MET A 1 -7.80 -21.93 -2.49
N ASP A 2 -6.90 -21.51 -1.60
CA ASP A 2 -6.58 -20.10 -1.43
C ASP A 2 -6.01 -19.59 -2.74
N ASN A 3 -6.85 -18.88 -3.50
CA ASN A 3 -6.40 -18.04 -4.61
C ASN A 3 -5.65 -16.84 -4.00
N LYS A 4 -4.52 -17.13 -3.34
CA LYS A 4 -3.53 -16.14 -2.94
C LYS A 4 -2.85 -15.75 -4.24
N ILE A 5 -3.50 -14.84 -4.95
CA ILE A 5 -2.88 -14.08 -6.02
C ILE A 5 -1.78 -13.27 -5.32
N THR A 6 -0.59 -13.86 -5.19
CA THR A 6 0.62 -13.17 -4.77
C THR A 6 1.09 -12.32 -5.95
N LEU A 7 0.25 -11.38 -6.40
CA LEU A 7 0.78 -10.22 -7.10
C LEU A 7 1.65 -9.54 -6.04
N HIS A 8 2.96 -9.56 -6.26
CA HIS A 8 3.88 -8.58 -5.71
C HIS A 8 3.45 -7.20 -6.24
N ASN A 9 2.30 -6.71 -5.75
CA ASN A 9 1.68 -5.48 -6.20
C ASN A 9 2.48 -4.34 -5.59
N ASN A 10 3.45 -3.86 -6.35
CA ASN A 10 4.03 -2.56 -6.12
C ASN A 10 2.90 -1.51 -5.98
N LEU A 11 3.04 -0.55 -5.07
CA LEU A 11 2.06 0.54 -4.82
C LEU A 11 1.63 1.26 -6.10
N GLN A 12 2.51 1.28 -7.10
CA GLN A 12 2.26 1.75 -8.45
C GLN A 12 1.12 1.01 -9.14
N THR A 13 1.05 -0.32 -9.03
CA THR A 13 0.00 -1.13 -9.66
C THR A 13 -1.35 -0.85 -9.03
N ILE A 14 -1.41 -0.72 -7.70
CA ILE A 14 -2.65 -0.41 -6.98
C ILE A 14 -3.15 0.98 -7.40
N ARG A 15 -2.27 1.99 -7.39
CA ARG A 15 -2.61 3.34 -7.85
C ARG A 15 -3.14 3.36 -9.29
N LYS A 16 -2.51 2.61 -10.20
CA LYS A 16 -2.98 2.50 -11.59
C LYS A 16 -4.37 1.86 -11.68
N LYS A 17 -4.67 0.84 -10.86
CA LYS A 17 -6.02 0.25 -10.78
C LYS A 17 -7.07 1.25 -10.28
N MET A 18 -6.67 2.20 -9.44
CA MET A 18 -7.52 3.30 -9.00
C MET A 18 -7.61 4.46 -10.02
N ASN A 19 -6.98 4.33 -11.20
CA ASN A 19 -6.92 5.36 -12.24
C ASN A 19 -6.31 6.70 -11.76
N LEU A 20 -5.40 6.64 -10.79
CA LEU A 20 -4.73 7.82 -10.23
C LEU A 20 -3.34 8.02 -10.83
N SER A 21 -2.95 9.27 -11.05
CA SER A 21 -1.58 9.67 -11.40
C SER A 21 -0.71 9.84 -10.15
N GLN A 22 0.62 9.85 -10.32
CA GLN A 22 1.54 10.10 -9.20
C GLN A 22 1.36 11.51 -8.62
N ALA A 23 1.03 12.50 -9.46
CA ALA A 23 0.76 13.87 -9.02
C ALA A 23 -0.50 13.93 -8.12
N GLN A 24 -1.60 13.29 -8.53
CA GLN A 24 -2.83 13.25 -7.71
C GLN A 24 -2.60 12.63 -6.33
N VAL A 25 -1.82 11.54 -6.25
CA VAL A 25 -1.49 10.94 -4.94
C VAL A 25 -0.55 11.84 -4.14
N ALA A 26 0.40 12.50 -4.80
CA ALA A 26 1.30 13.46 -4.16
C ALA A 26 0.52 14.63 -3.54
N ASP A 27 -0.43 15.19 -4.28
CA ASP A 27 -1.32 16.27 -3.84
C ASP A 27 -2.16 15.81 -2.64
N SER A 28 -2.76 14.62 -2.72
CA SER A 28 -3.55 14.05 -1.62
C SER A 28 -2.71 13.76 -0.37
N MET A 29 -1.43 13.42 -0.53
CA MET A 29 -0.52 13.14 0.58
C MET A 29 0.20 14.40 1.11
N GLY A 30 0.09 15.54 0.41
CA GLY A 30 0.81 16.78 0.73
C GLY A 30 2.33 16.68 0.54
N ILE A 31 2.80 15.88 -0.43
CA ILE A 31 4.23 15.67 -0.72
C ILE A 31 4.52 15.89 -2.20
N THR A 32 5.79 15.81 -2.60
CA THR A 32 6.17 15.99 -4.01
C THR A 32 5.92 14.72 -4.83
N GLN A 33 5.68 14.88 -6.14
CA GLN A 33 5.58 13.74 -7.06
C GLN A 33 6.85 12.87 -7.04
N ALA A 34 8.04 13.48 -6.91
CA ALA A 34 9.30 12.76 -6.78
C ALA A 34 9.35 11.89 -5.52
N ALA A 35 8.76 12.34 -4.41
CA ALA A 35 8.62 11.54 -3.20
C ALA A 35 7.71 10.32 -3.41
N ILE A 36 6.60 10.46 -4.14
CA ILE A 36 5.75 9.34 -4.54
C ILE A 36 6.52 8.33 -5.40
N VAL A 37 7.28 8.80 -6.39
CA VAL A 37 8.14 7.92 -7.21
C VAL A 37 9.13 7.16 -6.34
N ALA A 38 9.74 7.82 -5.35
CA ALA A 38 10.65 7.16 -4.41
C ALA A 38 9.94 6.13 -3.52
N ILE A 39 8.73 6.42 -3.05
CA ILE A 39 7.89 5.49 -2.27
C ILE A 39 7.57 4.24 -3.11
N GLU A 40 7.09 4.42 -4.34
CA GLU A 40 6.79 3.32 -5.28
C GLU A 40 8.03 2.51 -5.69
N ARG A 41 9.23 3.11 -5.66
CA ARG A 41 10.49 2.40 -5.96
C ARG A 41 11.06 1.64 -4.77
N ARG A 42 10.90 2.17 -3.55
CA ARG A 42 11.45 1.59 -2.30
C ARG A 42 10.70 0.35 -1.83
N GLY A 43 9.48 0.12 -2.29
CA GLY A 43 8.74 -1.14 -2.10
C GLY A 43 8.64 -1.56 -0.63
N MET A 44 9.28 -2.69 -0.27
CA MET A 44 9.21 -3.31 1.07
C MET A 44 9.94 -2.54 2.19
N SER A 45 10.74 -1.52 1.85
CA SER A 45 11.51 -0.74 2.84
C SER A 45 10.81 0.56 3.27
N ILE A 46 9.48 0.63 3.11
CA ILE A 46 8.69 1.80 3.54
C ILE A 46 8.22 1.62 4.99
N LYS A 47 8.11 2.73 5.72
CA LYS A 47 7.47 2.73 7.04
C LYS A 47 5.99 2.41 6.90
N LEU A 48 5.43 1.68 7.85
CA LEU A 48 4.01 1.32 7.88
C LEU A 48 3.10 2.57 7.87
N GLU A 49 3.47 3.62 8.59
CA GLU A 49 2.75 4.90 8.59
C GLU A 49 2.69 5.53 7.18
N THR A 50 3.79 5.47 6.43
CA THR A 50 3.83 5.97 5.05
C THR A 50 2.98 5.12 4.13
N LEU A 51 3.00 3.79 4.31
CA LEU A 51 2.15 2.87 3.58
C LEU A 51 0.66 3.17 3.84
N LYS A 52 0.28 3.33 5.11
CA LYS A 52 -1.09 3.69 5.49
C LYS A 52 -1.53 4.98 4.81
N ARG A 53 -0.77 6.07 4.97
CA ARG A 53 -1.08 7.36 4.33
C ARG A 53 -1.21 7.25 2.81
N TYR A 54 -0.39 6.43 2.17
CA TYR A 54 -0.47 6.20 0.72
C TYR A 54 -1.76 5.46 0.34
N VAL A 55 -2.12 4.41 1.08
CA VAL A 55 -3.32 3.60 0.87
C VAL A 55 -4.58 4.45 1.11
N ASP A 56 -4.58 5.28 2.14
CA ASP A 56 -5.65 6.23 2.43
C ASP A 56 -5.80 7.27 1.30
N ALA A 57 -4.69 7.81 0.80
CA ALA A 57 -4.66 8.80 -0.28
C ALA A 57 -5.19 8.27 -1.62
N ILE A 58 -5.19 6.95 -1.82
CA ILE A 58 -5.80 6.30 -2.99
C ILE A 58 -7.22 5.76 -2.71
N GLY A 59 -7.79 6.02 -1.53
CA GLY A 59 -9.14 5.60 -1.15
C GLY A 59 -9.27 4.12 -0.79
N CYS A 60 -8.16 3.47 -0.42
CA CYS A 60 -8.12 2.07 -0.01
C CYS A 60 -8.00 1.96 1.52
N LYS A 61 -8.18 0.76 2.06
CA LYS A 61 -7.94 0.45 3.48
C LYS A 61 -6.79 -0.55 3.62
N LEU A 62 -5.89 -0.30 4.57
CA LEU A 62 -4.77 -1.18 4.85
C LEU A 62 -5.14 -2.18 5.94
N ASN A 63 -5.19 -3.46 5.57
CA ASN A 63 -5.43 -4.56 6.51
C ASN A 63 -4.16 -5.40 6.59
N LEU A 64 -3.61 -5.59 7.79
CA LEU A 64 -2.51 -6.51 8.01
C LEU A 64 -3.04 -7.81 8.62
N ASN A 65 -2.49 -8.95 8.19
CA ASN A 65 -2.78 -10.24 8.80
C ASN A 65 -1.51 -10.79 9.45
N ILE A 66 -1.59 -11.14 10.72
CA ILE A 66 -0.54 -11.85 11.45
C ILE A 66 -0.93 -13.32 11.54
N GLU A 67 -0.09 -14.18 10.97
CA GLU A 67 -0.19 -15.62 11.10
C GLU A 67 0.58 -16.08 12.34
N MET A 68 -0.11 -16.72 13.27
CA MET A 68 0.51 -17.29 14.47
C MET A 68 1.02 -18.71 14.21
N PRO A 69 2.01 -19.19 14.98
CA PRO A 69 2.47 -20.58 14.89
C PRO A 69 1.37 -21.63 15.12
N SER A 70 0.28 -21.26 15.78
CA SER A 70 -0.91 -22.10 15.99
C SER A 70 -1.79 -22.26 14.74
N GLY A 71 -1.50 -21.55 13.65
CA GLY A 71 -2.34 -21.51 12.44
C GLY A 71 -3.52 -20.54 12.53
N MET A 72 -3.64 -19.76 13.62
CA MET A 72 -4.64 -18.71 13.78
C MET A 72 -4.17 -17.40 13.14
N TYR A 73 -5.09 -16.66 12.52
CA TYR A 73 -4.83 -15.34 11.94
C TYR A 73 -5.45 -14.24 12.79
N ILE A 74 -4.70 -13.18 13.06
CA ILE A 74 -5.22 -11.92 13.61
C ILE A 74 -5.18 -10.87 12.51
N ASN A 75 -6.31 -10.26 12.23
CA ASN A 75 -6.40 -9.09 11.38
C ASN A 75 -6.16 -7.81 12.20
N LEU A 76 -5.35 -6.91 11.69
CA LEU A 76 -5.13 -5.59 12.23
C LEU A 76 -5.64 -4.55 11.24
N ASP A 77 -6.60 -3.75 11.71
CA ASP A 77 -7.01 -2.51 11.05
C ASP A 77 -5.97 -1.44 11.40
N VAL A 78 -5.21 -0.99 10.40
CA VAL A 78 -4.09 -0.06 10.62
C VAL A 78 -4.41 1.33 10.13
#